data_AF-A0A3A4PQ75-F1
#
_entry.id   AF-A0A3A4PQ75-F1
#
_cell.length_a   1.000
_cell.length_b   1.000
_cell.length_c   1.000
_cell.angle_alpha   90.00
_cell.angle_beta   90.00
_cell.angle_gamma   90.00
#
_symmetry.space_group_name_H-M   'P 1'
#
loop_
_entity.id
_entity.type
_entity.pdbx_description
1 polymer ?
#
loop_
_entity_poly.entity_id
_entity_poly.type
_entity_poly.pdbx_seq_one_letter_code
_entity_poly.pdbx_strand_id
1 'polypeptide(L)'
;MNATRYWTILAVLLVSAAASGSGTDYTWTGAEDSTTWKEPGNWLPLDDSGWPGQDPADTATVPHIQGDAYYPLVPLDTIELAALTLTYDQYGGSQVNFEPSTSSRSALIVTGRDGLVVGQSCTITIAKARSLQLSGGGQYVIDGVIDGGSTALLAEPHLVFGGSGTDDTTHVLAGTGSIRGSAALVLLPYSADNVVVLGYDNAIYGSVKVGVALVNHGVVDATIPGSQNGGHVLRLYCQPKVGDGDWKITGNENFSSDDVLLVDTPVAGSGKVIVGQHGILDVNVHFSVYGTMTMEPNATIVVAPGVMFDVDRFQKTGCPD
;
A
#
# COMPACT_ATOMS: atom_id res chain seq x y z
N MET A 1 -19.86 -3.11 -34.47
CA MET A 1 -19.12 -1.95 -33.94
C MET A 1 -19.75 -1.62 -32.59
N ASN A 2 -19.22 -2.22 -31.54
CA ASN A 2 -19.76 -2.09 -30.17
C ASN A 2 -19.07 -0.91 -29.49
N ALA A 3 -19.85 0.12 -29.17
CA ALA A 3 -19.40 1.24 -28.36
C ALA A 3 -19.36 0.80 -26.90
N THR A 4 -18.15 0.50 -26.40
CA THR A 4 -17.86 0.38 -24.98
C THR A 4 -18.04 1.74 -24.33
N ARG A 5 -19.09 1.86 -23.51
CA ARG A 5 -19.31 3.03 -22.64
C ARG A 5 -18.32 2.94 -21.50
N TYR A 6 -17.30 3.80 -21.52
CA TYR A 6 -16.48 4.09 -20.36
C TYR A 6 -17.33 4.87 -19.36
N TRP A 7 -17.67 4.24 -18.25
CA TRP A 7 -18.21 4.94 -17.08
C TRP A 7 -17.02 5.51 -16.32
N THR A 8 -16.68 6.77 -16.60
CA THR A 8 -15.84 7.56 -15.71
C THR A 8 -16.66 7.80 -14.44
N ILE A 9 -16.39 7.02 -13.39
CA ILE A 9 -16.92 7.31 -12.05
C ILE A 9 -16.15 8.53 -11.56
N LEU A 10 -16.73 9.71 -11.74
CA LEU A 10 -16.32 10.91 -11.03
C LEU A 10 -16.74 10.73 -9.57
N ALA A 11 -15.86 10.15 -8.75
CA ALA A 11 -16.06 10.10 -7.31
C ALA A 11 -15.93 11.53 -6.77
N VAL A 12 -17.05 12.25 -6.73
CA VAL A 12 -17.17 13.41 -5.83
C VAL A 12 -17.18 12.84 -4.42
N LEU A 13 -15.99 12.72 -3.83
CA LEU A 13 -15.79 12.41 -2.42
C LEU A 13 -16.41 13.54 -1.60
N LEU A 14 -17.67 13.37 -1.22
CA LEU A 14 -18.20 14.01 -0.03
C LEU A 14 -17.49 13.37 1.16
N VAL A 15 -16.34 13.94 1.52
CA VAL A 15 -15.74 13.72 2.83
C VAL A 15 -16.81 14.14 3.83
N SER A 16 -17.47 13.17 4.46
CA SER A 16 -18.37 13.44 5.56
C SER A 16 -17.55 14.11 6.65
N ALA A 17 -17.68 15.44 6.75
CA ALA A 17 -17.04 16.27 7.74
C ALA A 17 -17.25 15.66 9.13
N ALA A 18 -16.20 15.04 9.67
CA ALA A 18 -16.14 14.75 11.09
C ALA A 18 -16.14 16.09 11.82
N ALA A 19 -16.97 16.19 12.85
CA ALA A 19 -17.28 17.41 13.57
C ALA A 19 -16.02 18.20 14.00
N SER A 20 -15.85 19.39 13.40
CA SER A 20 -15.25 20.61 13.94
C SER A 20 -14.15 20.45 15.02
N GLY A 21 -12.94 20.13 14.58
CA GLY A 21 -11.71 20.66 15.15
C GLY A 21 -11.28 21.89 14.34
N SER A 22 -10.64 22.89 14.96
CA SER A 22 -10.21 24.15 14.30
C SER A 22 -8.96 23.98 13.42
N GLY A 23 -8.86 22.87 12.69
CA GLY A 23 -7.75 22.63 11.78
C GLY A 23 -7.84 23.50 10.53
N THR A 24 -6.68 23.79 9.93
CA THR A 24 -6.61 24.50 8.66
C THR A 24 -6.45 23.51 7.51
N ASP A 25 -7.16 23.77 6.41
CA ASP A 25 -7.01 23.01 5.17
C ASP A 25 -5.88 23.60 4.34
N TYR A 26 -4.74 22.90 4.29
CA TYR A 26 -3.58 23.33 3.52
C TYR A 26 -3.56 22.71 2.13
N THR A 27 -3.23 23.50 1.11
CA THR A 27 -3.03 23.02 -0.27
C THR A 27 -1.62 23.34 -0.75
N TRP A 28 -0.87 22.33 -1.20
CA TRP A 28 0.48 22.48 -1.71
C TRP A 28 0.48 23.28 -3.02
N THR A 29 1.38 24.26 -3.12
CA THR A 29 1.57 25.09 -4.32
C THR A 29 2.92 24.86 -4.99
N GLY A 30 3.93 24.43 -4.23
CA GLY A 30 5.31 24.32 -4.70
C GLY A 30 5.91 25.64 -5.19
N ALA A 31 5.39 26.78 -4.72
CA ALA A 31 5.66 28.11 -5.26
C ALA A 31 7.09 28.64 -4.98
N GLU A 32 7.78 28.12 -3.95
CA GLU A 32 9.11 28.59 -3.55
C GLU A 32 10.25 27.75 -4.15
N ASP A 33 10.00 27.05 -5.26
CA ASP A 33 10.97 26.12 -5.90
C ASP A 33 11.61 25.14 -4.89
N SER A 34 10.83 24.74 -3.88
CA SER A 34 11.28 24.03 -2.69
C SER A 34 10.39 22.85 -2.41
N THR A 35 10.98 21.71 -2.03
CA THR A 35 10.24 20.50 -1.61
C THR A 35 9.95 20.49 -0.11
N THR A 36 10.33 21.52 0.65
CA THR A 36 10.27 21.49 2.11
C THR A 36 8.83 21.55 2.61
N TRP A 37 8.36 20.49 3.28
CA TRP A 37 7.01 20.44 3.87
C TRP A 37 6.73 21.58 4.86
N LYS A 38 7.73 21.98 5.66
CA LYS A 38 7.57 22.99 6.71
C LYS A 38 7.77 24.42 6.22
N GLU A 39 7.87 24.65 4.92
CA GLU A 39 7.99 25.97 4.31
C GLU A 39 6.59 26.57 4.08
N PRO A 40 6.14 27.58 4.86
CA PRO A 40 4.78 28.12 4.74
C PRO A 40 4.47 28.66 3.35
N GLY A 41 5.46 29.21 2.64
CA GLY A 41 5.31 29.72 1.27
C GLY A 41 4.88 28.66 0.24
N ASN A 42 5.02 27.37 0.56
CA ASN A 42 4.57 26.28 -0.30
C ASN A 42 3.12 25.82 -0.02
N TRP A 43 2.42 26.43 0.94
CA TRP A 43 1.06 26.03 1.31
C TRP A 43 0.08 27.21 1.21
N LEU A 44 -1.10 26.93 0.67
CA LEU A 44 -2.26 27.80 0.80
C LEU A 44 -3.12 27.34 1.99
N PRO A 45 -3.71 28.26 2.78
CA PRO A 45 -3.56 29.71 2.69
C PRO A 45 -2.12 30.15 2.98
N LEU A 46 -1.61 31.11 2.20
CA LEU A 46 -0.30 31.70 2.44
C LEU A 46 -0.43 32.58 3.70
N ASP A 47 -0.01 32.05 4.83
CA ASP A 47 0.23 32.82 6.03
C ASP A 47 1.71 32.68 6.44
N ASP A 48 2.24 33.67 7.14
CA ASP A 48 3.68 33.79 7.40
C ASP A 48 4.22 32.70 8.37
N SER A 49 3.41 31.71 8.78
CA SER A 49 3.80 30.73 9.79
C SER A 49 3.20 29.32 9.68
N GLY A 50 2.19 29.12 8.83
CA GLY A 50 1.37 27.93 8.80
C GLY A 50 1.88 26.86 7.84
N TRP A 51 1.88 25.61 8.30
CA TRP A 51 2.06 24.43 7.45
C TRP A 51 1.30 23.25 8.07
N PRO A 52 0.86 22.25 7.29
CA PRO A 52 0.00 21.19 7.79
C PRO A 52 0.70 20.29 8.80
N GLY A 53 0.08 20.17 9.96
CA GLY A 53 0.50 19.32 11.08
C GLY A 53 1.18 20.08 12.21
N GLN A 54 0.94 21.39 12.29
CA GLN A 54 1.11 22.17 13.50
C GLN A 54 -0.08 21.96 14.46
N ASP A 55 -1.27 21.70 13.92
CA ASP A 55 -2.45 21.20 14.62
C ASP A 55 -2.79 19.79 14.08
N PRO A 56 -2.98 18.76 14.93
CA PRO A 56 -3.45 17.44 14.48
C PRO A 56 -4.78 17.45 13.71
N ALA A 57 -5.58 18.52 13.82
CA ALA A 57 -6.80 18.71 13.05
C ALA A 57 -6.56 19.23 11.62
N ASP A 58 -5.34 19.67 11.29
CA ASP A 58 -4.99 20.18 9.96
C ASP A 58 -5.21 19.12 8.87
N THR A 59 -5.49 19.57 7.66
CA THR A 59 -5.51 18.70 6.47
C THR A 59 -4.50 19.16 5.44
N ALA A 60 -4.03 18.23 4.60
CA ALA A 60 -3.08 18.52 3.53
C ALA A 60 -3.58 17.96 2.19
N THR A 61 -3.69 18.83 1.20
CA THR A 61 -3.98 18.47 -0.19
C THR A 61 -2.78 18.76 -1.07
N VAL A 62 -2.32 17.76 -1.82
CA VAL A 62 -1.20 17.87 -2.77
C VAL A 62 -1.74 17.68 -4.18
N PRO A 63 -1.97 18.78 -4.93
CA PRO A 63 -2.47 18.69 -6.28
C PRO A 63 -1.37 18.31 -7.28
N HIS A 64 -1.78 17.90 -8.48
CA HIS A 64 -0.86 17.83 -9.60
C HIS A 64 -0.41 19.25 -9.96
N ILE A 65 0.91 19.43 -10.11
CA ILE A 65 1.51 20.69 -10.57
C ILE A 65 2.13 20.44 -11.94
N GLN A 66 1.78 21.27 -12.93
CA GLN A 66 2.34 21.18 -14.28
C GLN A 66 3.79 21.69 -14.30
N GLY A 67 4.66 20.99 -15.05
CA GLY A 67 6.05 21.40 -15.28
C GLY A 67 7.06 20.68 -14.39
N ASP A 68 8.23 21.30 -14.18
CA ASP A 68 9.26 20.84 -13.23
C ASP A 68 8.76 21.09 -11.80
N ALA A 69 7.87 20.21 -11.34
CA ALA A 69 7.17 20.37 -10.08
C ALA A 69 8.02 19.92 -8.88
N TYR A 70 8.10 20.80 -7.87
CA TYR A 70 8.64 20.47 -6.56
C TYR A 70 7.52 19.90 -5.69
N TYR A 71 7.45 18.58 -5.58
CA TYR A 71 6.52 17.90 -4.68
C TYR A 71 7.04 17.86 -3.24
N PRO A 72 6.14 17.81 -2.24
CA PRO A 72 6.55 17.90 -0.85
C PRO A 72 7.37 16.67 -0.40
N LEU A 73 8.38 16.98 0.41
CA LEU A 73 9.26 16.03 1.09
C LEU A 73 8.94 16.05 2.59
N VAL A 74 8.36 14.96 3.10
CA VAL A 74 8.02 14.79 4.52
C VAL A 74 9.33 14.73 5.32
N PRO A 75 9.57 15.68 6.25
CA PRO A 75 10.83 15.81 6.97
C PRO A 75 11.01 14.71 8.01
N LEU A 76 12.19 14.63 8.61
CA LEU A 76 12.55 13.61 9.60
C LEU A 76 11.78 13.64 10.93
N ASP A 77 10.97 14.67 11.18
CA ASP A 77 10.14 14.78 12.39
C ASP A 77 8.83 13.99 12.25
N THR A 78 8.17 13.69 13.36
CA THR A 78 6.80 13.16 13.29
C THR A 78 5.84 14.31 13.02
N ILE A 79 4.97 14.15 12.03
CA ILE A 79 3.90 15.08 11.68
C ILE A 79 2.58 14.35 11.85
N GLU A 80 1.59 15.03 12.43
CA GLU A 80 0.25 14.50 12.63
C GLU A 80 -0.75 15.43 11.96
N LEU A 81 -1.67 14.86 11.19
CA LEU A 81 -2.71 15.60 10.47
C LEU A 81 -3.98 14.75 10.37
N ALA A 82 -5.12 15.40 10.20
CA ALA A 82 -6.42 14.74 10.10
C ALA A 82 -6.58 14.04 8.76
N ALA A 83 -6.17 14.66 7.65
CA ALA A 83 -6.33 14.07 6.32
C ALA A 83 -5.23 14.44 5.33
N LEU A 84 -4.82 13.47 4.51
CA LEU A 84 -3.91 13.64 3.38
C LEU A 84 -4.62 13.27 2.07
N THR A 85 -4.64 14.19 1.12
CA THR A 85 -5.23 14.01 -0.20
C THR A 85 -4.20 14.28 -1.29
N LEU A 86 -3.91 13.30 -2.14
CA LEU A 86 -3.15 13.49 -3.38
C LEU A 86 -4.13 13.45 -4.55
N THR A 87 -4.23 14.53 -5.32
CA THR A 87 -5.18 14.60 -6.43
C THR A 87 -4.52 14.37 -7.78
N TYR A 88 -5.16 13.54 -8.58
CA TYR A 88 -4.94 13.40 -10.01
C TYR A 88 -5.67 14.50 -10.79
N ASP A 89 -5.09 14.98 -11.88
CA ASP A 89 -5.80 15.74 -12.89
C ASP A 89 -5.57 15.15 -14.31
N GLN A 90 -6.16 15.76 -15.34
CA GLN A 90 -6.04 15.27 -16.72
C GLN A 90 -4.60 15.23 -17.29
N TYR A 91 -3.63 15.82 -16.60
CA TYR A 91 -2.25 16.01 -17.05
C TYR A 91 -1.23 15.18 -16.26
N GLY A 92 -1.59 14.65 -15.09
CA GLY A 92 -0.72 13.76 -14.32
C GLY A 92 -1.20 13.54 -12.89
N GLY A 93 -0.40 12.78 -12.14
CA GLY A 93 -0.59 12.58 -10.71
C GLY A 93 0.36 13.44 -9.87
N SER A 94 0.03 13.59 -8.60
CA SER A 94 0.90 14.22 -7.61
C SER A 94 1.72 13.21 -6.84
N GLN A 95 2.71 13.70 -6.08
CA GLN A 95 3.59 12.83 -5.31
C GLN A 95 3.82 13.37 -3.91
N VAL A 96 4.04 12.47 -2.96
CA VAL A 96 4.57 12.78 -1.63
C VAL A 96 5.73 11.83 -1.38
N ASN A 97 6.90 12.38 -1.07
CA ASN A 97 8.08 11.59 -0.78
C ASN A 97 8.49 11.82 0.68
N PHE A 98 9.02 10.79 1.34
CA PHE A 98 9.58 10.95 2.68
C PHE A 98 11.09 11.14 2.58
N GLU A 99 11.63 12.03 3.43
CA GLU A 99 13.07 12.15 3.59
C GLU A 99 13.64 10.85 4.18
N PRO A 100 14.70 10.26 3.60
CA PRO A 100 15.29 9.02 4.12
C PRO A 100 16.03 9.28 5.44
N SER A 101 15.88 8.38 6.41
CA SER A 101 16.61 8.44 7.68
C SER A 101 17.61 7.29 7.82
N THR A 102 18.75 7.57 8.47
CA THR A 102 19.77 6.57 8.79
C THR A 102 19.72 6.08 10.24
N SER A 103 18.99 6.75 11.13
CA SER A 103 19.11 6.51 12.58
C SER A 103 17.82 6.67 13.38
N SER A 104 16.89 7.54 12.97
CA SER A 104 15.65 7.81 13.69
C SER A 104 14.42 7.42 12.88
N ARG A 105 13.47 6.74 13.54
CA ARG A 105 12.13 6.52 13.00
C ARG A 105 11.29 7.76 13.27
N SER A 106 10.58 8.24 12.26
CA SER A 106 9.44 9.12 12.47
C SER A 106 8.32 8.80 11.48
N ALA A 107 7.17 9.41 11.69
CA ALA A 107 5.96 9.09 10.98
C ALA A 107 5.26 10.33 10.43
N LEU A 108 4.58 10.17 9.30
CA LEU A 108 3.41 10.97 8.99
C LEU A 108 2.19 10.20 9.50
N ILE A 109 1.46 10.79 10.43
CA ILE A 109 0.29 10.18 11.06
C ILE A 109 -0.97 10.85 10.51
N VAL A 110 -1.84 10.06 9.89
CA VAL A 110 -3.16 10.46 9.42
C VAL A 110 -4.20 9.98 10.42
N THR A 111 -4.79 10.91 11.17
CA THR A 111 -5.65 10.62 12.33
C THR A 111 -7.13 10.60 12.03
N GLY A 112 -7.55 11.24 10.95
CA GLY A 112 -8.94 11.29 10.54
C GLY A 112 -9.42 9.92 10.08
N ARG A 113 -10.65 9.59 10.50
CA ARG A 113 -11.42 8.52 9.86
C ARG A 113 -11.59 8.86 8.39
N ASP A 114 -11.35 7.88 7.51
CA ASP A 114 -11.39 8.06 6.06
C ASP A 114 -10.36 9.11 5.54
N GLY A 115 -9.32 9.43 6.33
CA GLY A 115 -8.44 10.57 6.11
C GLY A 115 -7.40 10.42 5.00
N LEU A 116 -7.39 9.35 4.21
CA LEU A 116 -6.40 9.16 3.15
C LEU A 116 -7.05 8.97 1.78
N VAL A 117 -6.64 9.82 0.84
CA VAL A 117 -6.97 9.71 -0.59
C VAL A 117 -5.68 9.78 -1.41
N VAL A 118 -5.41 8.73 -2.18
CA VAL A 118 -4.33 8.68 -3.16
C VAL A 118 -4.96 8.50 -4.54
N GLY A 119 -5.13 9.60 -5.27
CA GLY A 119 -5.74 9.60 -6.59
C GLY A 119 -4.95 8.78 -7.62
N GLN A 120 -5.60 8.50 -8.75
CA GLN A 120 -4.98 7.76 -9.86
C GLN A 120 -3.65 8.39 -10.28
N SER A 121 -2.66 7.58 -10.66
CA SER A 121 -1.32 8.05 -11.06
C SER A 121 -0.56 8.86 -10.00
N CYS A 122 -1.10 9.02 -8.78
CA CYS A 122 -0.41 9.64 -7.66
C CYS A 122 0.40 8.60 -6.89
N THR A 123 1.49 9.05 -6.26
CA THR A 123 2.39 8.15 -5.53
C THR A 123 2.77 8.71 -4.17
N ILE A 124 2.65 7.90 -3.13
CA ILE A 124 3.31 8.13 -1.84
C ILE A 124 4.52 7.21 -1.75
N THR A 125 5.73 7.76 -1.64
CA THR A 125 6.96 6.98 -1.48
C THR A 125 7.45 7.05 -0.03
N ILE A 126 7.29 5.96 0.71
CA ILE A 126 7.75 5.86 2.10
C ILE A 126 9.23 5.45 2.07
N ALA A 127 10.10 6.34 2.54
CA ALA A 127 11.53 6.11 2.54
C ALA A 127 12.00 5.25 3.73
N LYS A 128 13.29 4.89 3.70
CA LYS A 128 13.97 4.11 4.73
C LYS A 128 13.75 4.65 6.16
N ALA A 129 13.40 3.76 7.08
CA ALA A 129 13.14 4.09 8.49
C ALA A 129 12.03 5.13 8.69
N ARG A 130 11.13 5.29 7.71
CA ARG A 130 9.97 6.19 7.78
C ARG A 130 8.69 5.38 7.90
N SER A 131 7.65 6.00 8.43
CA SER A 131 6.33 5.38 8.54
C SER A 131 5.24 6.31 8.00
N LEU A 132 4.33 5.78 7.20
CA LEU A 132 3.00 6.35 7.06
C LEU A 132 2.10 5.59 8.05
N GLN A 133 1.45 6.30 8.98
CA GLN A 133 0.55 5.69 9.95
C GLN A 133 -0.87 6.17 9.72
N LEU A 134 -1.81 5.25 9.59
CA LEU A 134 -3.23 5.52 9.38
C LEU A 134 -3.98 5.12 10.64
N SER A 135 -4.20 6.07 11.56
CA SER A 135 -4.75 5.79 12.89
C SER A 135 -6.27 5.91 12.97
N GLY A 136 -6.91 6.69 12.10
CA GLY A 136 -8.35 6.96 12.20
C GLY A 136 -9.29 5.82 11.80
N GLY A 137 -8.79 4.77 11.16
CA GLY A 137 -9.63 3.71 10.59
C GLY A 137 -10.52 4.18 9.44
N GLY A 138 -11.53 3.38 9.11
CA GLY A 138 -12.52 3.69 8.08
C GLY A 138 -12.08 3.24 6.69
N GLN A 139 -12.47 3.97 5.66
CA GLN A 139 -12.19 3.69 4.26
C GLN A 139 -11.16 4.68 3.70
N TYR A 140 -10.04 4.16 3.21
CA TYR A 140 -9.02 4.92 2.49
C TYR A 140 -9.16 4.68 0.99
N VAL A 141 -9.17 5.75 0.19
CA VAL A 141 -9.25 5.65 -1.27
C VAL A 141 -7.85 5.61 -1.84
N ILE A 142 -7.45 4.45 -2.34
CA ILE A 142 -6.16 4.19 -2.98
C ILE A 142 -6.44 3.84 -4.44
N ASP A 143 -6.44 4.84 -5.32
CA ASP A 143 -6.46 4.68 -6.79
C ASP A 143 -5.04 4.75 -7.39
N GLY A 144 -4.11 5.38 -6.67
CA GLY A 144 -2.70 5.48 -7.02
C GLY A 144 -1.83 4.41 -6.34
N VAL A 145 -0.61 4.79 -5.97
CA VAL A 145 0.38 3.87 -5.41
C VAL A 145 0.90 4.36 -4.05
N ILE A 146 0.98 3.45 -3.08
CA ILE A 146 1.83 3.63 -1.90
C ILE A 146 3.00 2.69 -2.05
N ASP A 147 4.22 3.21 -2.18
CA ASP A 147 5.42 2.41 -2.41
C ASP A 147 6.42 2.53 -1.26
N GLY A 148 7.00 1.39 -0.86
CA GLY A 148 8.19 1.33 -0.04
C GLY A 148 9.43 1.64 -0.89
N GLY A 149 9.99 2.84 -0.69
CA GLY A 149 11.14 3.33 -1.43
C GLY A 149 12.38 2.44 -1.28
N SER A 150 13.18 2.37 -2.34
CA SER A 150 14.36 1.52 -2.43
C SER A 150 15.44 1.90 -1.41
N THR A 151 15.88 0.99 -0.52
CA THR A 151 17.27 0.99 -0.01
C THR A 151 17.72 -0.33 0.62
N ALA A 152 19.04 -0.50 0.59
CA ALA A 152 19.79 -1.60 1.19
C ALA A 152 19.70 -1.66 2.74
N LEU A 153 19.23 -2.82 3.20
CA LEU A 153 19.72 -3.64 4.32
C LEU A 153 19.64 -3.17 5.79
N LEU A 154 19.26 -1.93 6.14
CA LEU A 154 19.37 -1.53 7.57
C LEU A 154 18.12 -0.94 8.24
N ALA A 155 17.05 -0.59 7.52
CA ALA A 155 15.74 -0.29 8.13
C ALA A 155 14.63 -0.25 7.07
N GLU A 156 13.51 -0.89 7.32
CA GLU A 156 12.42 -1.01 6.33
C GLU A 156 11.47 0.21 6.44
N PRO A 157 10.88 0.66 5.34
CA PRO A 157 9.74 1.59 5.39
C PRO A 157 8.51 0.85 5.91
N HIS A 158 7.64 1.57 6.63
CA HIS A 158 6.45 0.98 7.22
C HIS A 158 5.17 1.71 6.80
N LEU A 159 4.12 0.94 6.57
CA LEU A 159 2.74 1.42 6.56
C LEU A 159 2.07 0.82 7.80
N VAL A 160 1.68 1.67 8.74
CA VAL A 160 1.15 1.28 10.05
C VAL A 160 -0.34 1.55 10.11
N PHE A 161 -1.13 0.59 10.59
CA PHE A 161 -2.58 0.68 10.72
C PHE A 161 -2.98 0.73 12.19
N GLY A 162 -3.67 1.80 12.60
CA GLY A 162 -4.09 2.06 13.98
C GLY A 162 -3.23 3.12 14.70
N GLY A 163 -3.57 3.45 15.94
CA GLY A 163 -2.84 4.43 16.75
C GLY A 163 -3.31 4.48 18.20
N SER A 164 -2.60 5.25 19.03
CA SER A 164 -2.94 5.39 20.46
C SER A 164 -4.35 5.97 20.63
N GLY A 165 -5.23 5.22 21.30
CA GLY A 165 -6.58 5.67 21.65
C GLY A 165 -7.70 5.20 20.70
N THR A 166 -7.38 4.36 19.71
CA THR A 166 -8.36 3.72 18.81
C THR A 166 -8.08 2.23 18.72
N ASP A 167 -8.24 1.56 19.86
CA ASP A 167 -8.22 0.11 19.94
C ASP A 167 -9.47 -0.39 19.17
N ASP A 168 -9.28 -1.29 18.19
CA ASP A 168 -10.31 -1.86 17.31
C ASP A 168 -10.74 -1.02 16.09
N THR A 169 -9.79 -0.66 15.23
CA THR A 169 -10.11 -0.04 13.93
C THR A 169 -9.95 -1.01 12.76
N THR A 170 -11.01 -1.10 11.95
CA THR A 170 -10.97 -1.71 10.62
C THR A 170 -10.55 -0.64 9.60
N HIS A 171 -9.61 -0.99 8.74
CA HIS A 171 -9.07 -0.15 7.68
C HIS A 171 -9.42 -0.76 6.33
N VAL A 172 -10.38 -0.17 5.62
CA VAL A 172 -10.83 -0.61 4.30
C VAL A 172 -10.05 0.15 3.24
N LEU A 173 -9.36 -0.57 2.36
CA LEU A 173 -8.75 -0.01 1.17
C LEU A 173 -9.76 -0.14 0.03
N ALA A 174 -10.10 0.99 -0.58
CA ALA A 174 -10.97 1.08 -1.74
C ALA A 174 -10.23 1.72 -2.92
N GLY A 175 -10.79 1.62 -4.12
CA GLY A 175 -10.20 2.16 -5.35
C GLY A 175 -9.50 1.09 -6.18
N THR A 176 -8.71 1.52 -7.17
CA THR A 176 -8.05 0.62 -8.14
C THR A 176 -6.52 0.59 -8.04
N GLY A 177 -6.00 1.17 -6.97
CA GLY A 177 -4.59 1.40 -6.73
C GLY A 177 -3.90 0.24 -6.03
N SER A 178 -2.65 0.45 -5.63
CA SER A 178 -1.85 -0.63 -5.06
C SER A 178 -0.86 -0.17 -3.99
N ILE A 179 -0.59 -1.07 -3.06
CA ILE A 179 0.53 -0.98 -2.13
C ILE A 179 1.68 -1.79 -2.72
N ARG A 180 2.88 -1.22 -2.79
CA ARG A 180 4.04 -1.86 -3.42
C ARG A 180 5.25 -1.82 -2.50
N GLY A 181 6.05 -2.87 -2.59
CA GLY A 181 7.39 -2.89 -2.02
C GLY A 181 8.41 -3.03 -3.14
N SER A 182 8.78 -1.93 -3.80
CA SER A 182 9.80 -1.96 -4.86
C SER A 182 11.13 -2.54 -4.39
N ALA A 183 11.48 -2.35 -3.11
CA ALA A 183 12.60 -3.05 -2.46
C ALA A 183 12.19 -3.73 -1.15
N ALA A 184 11.46 -3.03 -0.30
CA ALA A 184 10.90 -3.55 0.94
C ALA A 184 9.77 -2.63 1.40
N LEU A 185 8.72 -3.18 1.98
CA LEU A 185 7.71 -2.46 2.75
C LEU A 185 7.14 -3.38 3.81
N VAL A 186 6.90 -2.87 5.03
CA VAL A 186 6.23 -3.66 6.08
C VAL A 186 4.89 -3.04 6.40
N LEU A 187 3.85 -3.86 6.34
CA LEU A 187 2.50 -3.52 6.79
C LEU A 187 2.35 -4.00 8.23
N LEU A 188 2.27 -3.05 9.17
CA LEU A 188 2.23 -3.34 10.59
C LEU A 188 0.89 -2.91 11.20
N PRO A 189 0.29 -3.74 12.07
CA PRO A 189 -0.75 -3.25 12.94
C PRO A 189 -0.15 -2.44 14.10
N TYR A 190 -0.90 -1.48 14.64
CA TYR A 190 -0.58 -0.80 15.89
C TYR A 190 -0.93 -1.68 17.10
N SER A 191 -2.06 -2.39 17.05
CA SER A 191 -2.50 -3.41 18.00
C SER A 191 -2.96 -4.69 17.28
N ALA A 192 -3.01 -5.82 17.98
CA ALA A 192 -3.40 -7.10 17.37
C ALA A 192 -4.81 -7.11 16.75
N ASP A 193 -5.66 -6.16 17.15
CA ASP A 193 -7.06 -6.05 16.75
C ASP A 193 -7.27 -5.18 15.50
N ASN A 194 -6.22 -4.53 14.99
CA ASN A 194 -6.31 -3.79 13.73
C ASN A 194 -6.41 -4.76 12.53
N VAL A 195 -7.49 -4.60 11.75
CA VAL A 195 -7.77 -5.40 10.56
C VAL A 195 -7.72 -4.51 9.32
N VAL A 196 -7.04 -4.97 8.27
CA VAL A 196 -7.04 -4.35 6.95
C VAL A 196 -7.92 -5.16 6.01
N VAL A 197 -8.84 -4.50 5.33
CA VAL A 197 -9.66 -5.08 4.26
C VAL A 197 -9.13 -4.54 2.94
N LEU A 198 -8.54 -5.39 2.10
CA LEU A 198 -8.09 -5.02 0.76
C LEU A 198 -9.27 -5.17 -0.22
N GLY A 199 -9.74 -4.07 -0.81
CA GLY A 199 -10.85 -4.07 -1.76
C GLY A 199 -10.56 -4.86 -3.05
N TYR A 200 -11.62 -5.21 -3.77
CA TYR A 200 -11.58 -6.08 -4.96
C TYR A 200 -10.65 -5.61 -6.08
N ASP A 201 -10.55 -4.30 -6.28
CA ASP A 201 -9.71 -3.71 -7.33
C ASP A 201 -8.36 -3.21 -6.81
N ASN A 202 -8.09 -3.39 -5.51
CA ASN A 202 -6.81 -3.04 -4.91
C ASN A 202 -5.84 -4.22 -4.93
N ALA A 203 -4.54 -3.90 -4.84
CA ALA A 203 -3.51 -4.92 -4.83
C ALA A 203 -2.33 -4.62 -3.90
N ILE A 204 -1.66 -5.68 -3.45
CA ILE A 204 -0.37 -5.65 -2.77
C ILE A 204 0.65 -6.34 -3.67
N TYR A 205 1.73 -5.63 -4.04
CA TYR A 205 2.73 -6.12 -4.98
C TYR A 205 4.17 -6.09 -4.45
N GLY A 206 4.98 -7.06 -4.86
CA GLY A 206 6.42 -7.02 -4.70
C GLY A 206 6.94 -7.42 -3.31
N SER A 207 8.05 -6.82 -2.89
CA SER A 207 8.72 -7.14 -1.64
C SER A 207 8.01 -6.53 -0.43
N VAL A 208 6.90 -7.15 -0.01
CA VAL A 208 6.06 -6.66 1.10
C VAL A 208 5.98 -7.68 2.22
N LYS A 209 6.20 -7.25 3.46
CA LYS A 209 5.94 -8.04 4.67
C LYS A 209 4.60 -7.64 5.26
N VAL A 210 3.61 -8.53 5.25
CA VAL A 210 2.26 -8.27 5.76
C VAL A 210 2.10 -8.86 7.16
N GLY A 211 2.29 -8.01 8.17
CA GLY A 211 2.19 -8.36 9.59
C GLY A 211 0.80 -8.13 10.19
N VAL A 212 -0.07 -7.40 9.51
CA VAL A 212 -1.43 -7.05 9.93
C VAL A 212 -2.45 -8.16 9.59
N ALA A 213 -3.55 -8.25 10.33
CA ALA A 213 -4.67 -9.11 9.95
C ALA A 213 -5.26 -8.59 8.63
N LEU A 214 -5.40 -9.46 7.64
CA LEU A 214 -5.82 -9.07 6.28
C LEU A 214 -7.06 -9.83 5.86
N VAL A 215 -8.09 -9.11 5.44
CA VAL A 215 -9.19 -9.62 4.62
C VAL A 215 -8.89 -9.24 3.16
N ASN A 216 -8.39 -10.20 2.39
CA ASN A 216 -8.04 -10.03 0.99
C ASN A 216 -9.28 -10.27 0.10
N HIS A 217 -9.83 -9.22 -0.51
CA HIS A 217 -10.78 -9.33 -1.63
C HIS A 217 -10.12 -9.03 -2.99
N GLY A 218 -8.93 -8.43 -2.97
CA GLY A 218 -8.20 -8.00 -4.15
C GLY A 218 -7.14 -8.99 -4.60
N VAL A 219 -5.95 -8.47 -4.91
CA VAL A 219 -4.80 -9.27 -5.37
C VAL A 219 -3.62 -9.09 -4.42
N VAL A 220 -3.06 -10.19 -3.93
CA VAL A 220 -1.74 -10.20 -3.28
C VAL A 220 -0.79 -10.97 -4.17
N ASP A 221 0.23 -10.29 -4.69
CA ASP A 221 1.16 -10.86 -5.66
C ASP A 221 2.60 -10.52 -5.33
N ALA A 222 3.46 -11.54 -5.24
CA ALA A 222 4.87 -11.31 -4.97
C ALA A 222 5.60 -10.59 -6.11
N THR A 223 5.02 -10.54 -7.31
CA THR A 223 5.60 -9.86 -8.48
C THR A 223 5.02 -8.47 -8.67
N ILE A 224 5.86 -7.48 -9.04
CA ILE A 224 5.37 -6.15 -9.43
C ILE A 224 5.06 -6.13 -10.94
N PRO A 225 3.81 -5.84 -11.36
CA PRO A 225 3.45 -5.80 -12.77
C PRO A 225 4.33 -4.82 -13.56
N GLY A 226 4.95 -5.31 -14.64
CA GLY A 226 5.82 -4.52 -15.50
C GLY A 226 7.19 -4.16 -14.93
N SER A 227 7.54 -4.65 -13.72
CA SER A 227 8.90 -4.51 -13.19
C SER A 227 9.90 -5.21 -14.09
N GLN A 228 11.09 -4.64 -14.23
CA GLN A 228 12.24 -5.28 -14.88
C GLN A 228 13.19 -5.91 -13.87
N ASN A 229 12.84 -5.89 -12.60
CA ASN A 229 13.59 -6.54 -11.52
C ASN A 229 12.73 -7.69 -11.01
N GLY A 230 13.33 -8.87 -10.87
CA GLY A 230 12.74 -9.99 -10.12
C GLY A 230 13.45 -10.19 -8.78
N GLY A 231 13.17 -11.30 -8.10
CA GLY A 231 13.74 -11.59 -6.78
C GLY A 231 12.98 -10.91 -5.65
N HIS A 232 11.70 -10.62 -5.86
CA HIS A 232 10.83 -10.05 -4.85
C HIS A 232 10.43 -11.10 -3.82
N VAL A 233 10.28 -10.67 -2.56
CA VAL A 233 9.84 -11.56 -1.48
C VAL A 233 8.66 -10.94 -0.75
N LEU A 234 7.48 -11.52 -0.97
CA LEU A 234 6.27 -11.18 -0.21
C LEU A 234 6.13 -12.16 0.94
N ARG A 235 6.06 -11.66 2.18
CA ARG A 235 5.95 -12.48 3.39
C ARG A 235 4.66 -12.19 4.13
N LEU A 236 3.84 -13.22 4.34
CA LEU A 236 2.68 -13.18 5.22
C LEU A 236 3.11 -13.70 6.60
N TYR A 237 2.99 -12.87 7.65
CA TYR A 237 3.45 -13.25 8.99
C TYR A 237 2.61 -12.60 10.09
N CYS A 238 2.87 -12.99 11.35
CA CYS A 238 2.22 -12.52 12.58
C CYS A 238 0.71 -12.81 12.68
N GLN A 239 -0.11 -12.10 11.90
CA GLN A 239 -1.58 -12.13 12.00
C GLN A 239 -2.23 -12.93 10.86
N PRO A 240 -3.42 -13.51 11.06
CA PRO A 240 -4.07 -14.34 10.04
C PRO A 240 -4.46 -13.56 8.79
N LYS A 241 -4.62 -14.29 7.68
CA LYS A 241 -5.04 -13.77 6.39
C LYS A 241 -6.26 -14.55 5.91
N VAL A 242 -7.31 -13.85 5.51
CA VAL A 242 -8.56 -14.46 5.05
C VAL A 242 -9.13 -13.72 3.84
N GLY A 243 -10.20 -14.24 3.22
CA GLY A 243 -10.96 -13.52 2.17
C GLY A 243 -11.16 -14.34 0.90
N ASP A 244 -11.66 -13.70 -0.15
CA ASP A 244 -11.98 -14.33 -1.44
C ASP A 244 -11.09 -13.84 -2.60
N GLY A 245 -10.06 -13.06 -2.29
CA GLY A 245 -9.10 -12.49 -3.24
C GLY A 245 -8.06 -13.49 -3.72
N ASP A 246 -7.33 -13.08 -4.76
CA ASP A 246 -6.31 -13.93 -5.38
C ASP A 246 -4.95 -13.82 -4.66
N TRP A 247 -4.22 -14.93 -4.67
CA TRP A 247 -2.84 -15.06 -4.20
C TRP A 247 -1.95 -15.45 -5.38
N LYS A 248 -0.94 -14.65 -5.69
CA LYS A 248 -0.16 -14.80 -6.92
C LYS A 248 1.34 -14.68 -6.67
N ILE A 249 2.08 -15.36 -7.53
CA ILE A 249 3.49 -15.14 -7.82
C ILE A 249 3.55 -15.22 -9.34
N THR A 250 3.14 -14.18 -10.06
CA THR A 250 3.07 -14.32 -11.54
C THR A 250 4.43 -14.56 -12.16
N GLY A 251 5.50 -14.22 -11.44
CA GLY A 251 6.86 -14.33 -11.95
C GLY A 251 7.09 -13.32 -13.07
N ASN A 252 8.34 -13.24 -13.50
CA ASN A 252 8.72 -12.38 -14.60
C ASN A 252 9.39 -13.23 -15.67
N GLU A 253 8.72 -13.41 -16.80
CA GLU A 253 9.10 -14.33 -17.89
C GLU A 253 10.54 -14.12 -18.40
N ASN A 254 11.13 -12.96 -18.12
CA ASN A 254 12.44 -12.57 -18.61
C ASN A 254 13.60 -12.75 -17.61
N PHE A 255 13.35 -13.25 -16.39
CA PHE A 255 14.37 -13.28 -15.33
C PHE A 255 14.49 -14.63 -14.64
N SER A 256 15.72 -14.96 -14.27
CA SER A 256 16.07 -16.20 -13.54
C SER A 256 16.04 -16.04 -12.02
N SER A 257 15.63 -14.87 -11.52
CA SER A 257 15.53 -14.58 -10.10
C SER A 257 14.14 -14.93 -9.61
N ASP A 258 14.06 -15.87 -8.69
CA ASP A 258 12.79 -16.39 -8.19
C ASP A 258 12.06 -15.33 -7.34
N ASP A 259 10.80 -15.05 -7.67
CA ASP A 259 9.90 -14.30 -6.81
C ASP A 259 9.26 -15.28 -5.80
N VAL A 260 9.13 -14.87 -4.55
CA VAL A 260 8.73 -15.75 -3.46
C VAL A 260 7.53 -15.19 -2.71
N LEU A 261 6.49 -16.01 -2.55
CA LEU A 261 5.44 -15.82 -1.55
C LEU A 261 5.69 -16.75 -0.38
N LEU A 262 6.10 -16.18 0.76
CA LEU A 262 6.37 -16.88 2.00
C LEU A 262 5.18 -16.78 2.95
N VAL A 263 4.62 -17.92 3.35
CA VAL A 263 3.45 -18.02 4.22
C VAL A 263 3.85 -18.57 5.60
N ASP A 264 4.03 -17.64 6.55
CA ASP A 264 4.41 -17.92 7.95
C ASP A 264 3.27 -17.63 8.95
N THR A 265 2.05 -17.42 8.45
CA THR A 265 0.84 -17.23 9.26
C THR A 265 -0.36 -17.88 8.56
N PRO A 266 -1.42 -18.31 9.29
CA PRO A 266 -2.55 -18.98 8.66
C PRO A 266 -3.20 -18.16 7.54
N VAL A 267 -3.42 -18.80 6.40
CA VAL A 267 -4.17 -18.27 5.25
C VAL A 267 -5.38 -19.16 5.01
N ALA A 268 -6.59 -18.57 5.00
CA ALA A 268 -7.84 -19.31 4.76
C ALA A 268 -8.84 -18.51 3.92
N GLY A 269 -9.31 -19.04 2.80
CA GLY A 269 -10.19 -18.25 1.94
C GLY A 269 -10.70 -18.97 0.69
N SER A 270 -11.12 -18.17 -0.28
CA SER A 270 -11.36 -18.59 -1.67
C SER A 270 -10.58 -17.70 -2.63
N GLY A 271 -10.57 -18.04 -3.91
CA GLY A 271 -9.86 -17.26 -4.94
C GLY A 271 -8.85 -18.12 -5.70
N LYS A 272 -8.10 -17.51 -6.61
CA LYS A 272 -7.07 -18.21 -7.37
C LYS A 272 -5.75 -18.20 -6.62
N VAL A 273 -5.01 -19.30 -6.77
CA VAL A 273 -3.60 -19.36 -6.38
C VAL A 273 -2.79 -19.53 -7.67
N ILE A 274 -1.96 -18.56 -8.03
CA ILE A 274 -1.16 -18.63 -9.26
C ILE A 274 0.32 -18.64 -8.88
N VAL A 275 1.03 -19.69 -9.29
CA VAL A 275 2.48 -19.78 -9.20
C VAL A 275 3.01 -19.82 -10.63
N GLY A 276 3.38 -18.66 -11.13
CA GLY A 276 3.92 -18.44 -12.47
C GLY A 276 5.35 -18.95 -12.60
N GLN A 277 5.90 -18.80 -13.80
CA GLN A 277 7.25 -19.28 -14.11
C GLN A 277 8.30 -18.65 -13.17
N HIS A 278 9.17 -19.48 -12.58
CA HIS A 278 10.17 -19.08 -11.56
C HIS A 278 9.54 -18.52 -10.25
N GLY A 279 8.24 -18.68 -10.06
CA GLY A 279 7.59 -18.37 -8.79
C GLY A 279 7.80 -19.46 -7.75
N ILE A 280 8.02 -19.07 -6.50
CA ILE A 280 8.10 -19.98 -5.36
C ILE A 280 6.98 -19.65 -4.37
N LEU A 281 6.12 -20.62 -4.10
CA LEU A 281 5.19 -20.59 -2.97
C LEU A 281 5.78 -21.42 -1.83
N ASP A 282 6.16 -20.78 -0.72
CA ASP A 282 6.73 -21.44 0.45
C ASP A 282 5.76 -21.35 1.64
N VAL A 283 5.29 -22.49 2.13
CA VAL A 283 4.22 -22.61 3.12
C VAL A 283 4.72 -23.29 4.39
N ASN A 284 4.87 -22.50 5.45
CA ASN A 284 5.40 -22.96 6.75
C ASN A 284 4.32 -23.24 7.81
N VAL A 285 3.08 -22.88 7.54
CA VAL A 285 1.91 -23.06 8.43
C VAL A 285 0.65 -23.33 7.60
N HIS A 286 -0.55 -23.30 8.20
CA HIS A 286 -1.80 -23.59 7.49
C HIS A 286 -2.06 -22.67 6.29
N PHE A 287 -2.31 -23.27 5.12
CA PHE A 287 -2.80 -22.60 3.91
C PHE A 287 -3.98 -23.39 3.33
N SER A 288 -5.16 -22.77 3.26
CA SER A 288 -6.36 -23.36 2.66
C SER A 288 -7.08 -22.34 1.79
N VAL A 289 -7.10 -22.54 0.47
CA VAL A 289 -7.78 -21.65 -0.47
C VAL A 289 -8.73 -22.44 -1.34
N TYR A 290 -10.02 -22.23 -1.16
CA TYR A 290 -11.06 -22.83 -1.99
C TYR A 290 -11.10 -22.15 -3.36
N GLY A 291 -10.35 -22.72 -4.30
CA GLY A 291 -10.35 -22.31 -5.69
C GLY A 291 -9.30 -23.05 -6.52
N THR A 292 -9.00 -22.50 -7.70
CA THR A 292 -8.04 -23.12 -8.62
C THR A 292 -6.63 -22.65 -8.31
N MET A 293 -5.76 -23.60 -8.01
CA MET A 293 -4.32 -23.42 -8.07
C MET A 293 -3.80 -23.69 -9.48
N THR A 294 -3.12 -22.72 -10.07
CA THR A 294 -2.43 -22.85 -11.36
C THR A 294 -0.92 -22.75 -11.14
N MET A 295 -0.18 -23.72 -11.68
CA MET A 295 1.26 -23.79 -11.60
C MET A 295 1.87 -23.84 -13.00
N GLU A 296 2.72 -22.88 -13.32
CA GLU A 296 3.44 -22.79 -14.60
C GLU A 296 4.74 -23.62 -14.60
N PRO A 297 5.39 -23.82 -15.77
CA PRO A 297 6.69 -24.49 -15.82
C PRO A 297 7.72 -23.81 -14.91
N ASN A 298 8.61 -24.60 -14.29
CA ASN A 298 9.65 -24.12 -13.36
C ASN A 298 9.15 -23.43 -12.08
N ALA A 299 7.84 -23.37 -11.83
CA ALA A 299 7.30 -22.97 -10.55
C ALA A 299 7.61 -24.01 -9.47
N THR A 300 7.81 -23.54 -8.23
CA THR A 300 8.10 -24.40 -7.08
C THR A 300 7.07 -24.16 -5.97
N ILE A 301 6.62 -25.24 -5.35
CA ILE A 301 5.81 -25.19 -4.13
C ILE A 301 6.58 -25.96 -3.05
N VAL A 302 6.84 -25.30 -1.93
CA VAL A 302 7.46 -25.88 -0.75
C VAL A 302 6.44 -25.87 0.38
N VAL A 303 6.22 -27.02 1.01
CA VAL A 303 5.31 -27.14 2.17
C VAL A 303 6.10 -27.77 3.32
N ALA A 304 6.15 -27.09 4.45
CA ALA A 304 6.88 -27.57 5.61
C ALA A 304 6.27 -28.86 6.19
N PRO A 305 7.07 -29.72 6.85
CA PRO A 305 6.56 -30.98 7.39
C PRO A 305 5.42 -30.78 8.41
N GLY A 306 4.36 -31.56 8.28
CA GLY A 306 3.21 -31.54 9.21
C GLY A 306 2.24 -30.37 9.00
N VAL A 307 2.43 -29.58 7.95
CA VAL A 307 1.56 -28.45 7.61
C VAL A 307 0.37 -28.89 6.75
N MET A 308 -0.79 -28.28 7.00
CA MET A 308 -1.98 -28.42 6.16
C MET A 308 -1.90 -27.44 4.98
N PHE A 309 -1.94 -27.99 3.77
CA PHE A 309 -2.01 -27.28 2.50
C PHE A 309 -3.20 -27.82 1.70
N ASP A 310 -4.20 -26.99 1.42
CA ASP A 310 -5.45 -27.39 0.77
C ASP A 310 -5.88 -26.39 -0.31
N VAL A 311 -6.25 -26.91 -1.48
CA VAL A 311 -6.80 -26.18 -2.63
C VAL A 311 -7.87 -27.03 -3.32
N ASP A 312 -8.95 -26.41 -3.80
CA ASP A 312 -10.07 -27.15 -4.44
C ASP A 312 -9.66 -27.86 -5.73
N ARG A 313 -8.88 -27.17 -6.58
CA ARG A 313 -8.43 -27.71 -7.87
C ARG A 313 -6.98 -27.37 -8.12
N PHE A 314 -6.23 -28.35 -8.63
CA PHE A 314 -4.86 -28.15 -9.09
C PHE A 314 -4.77 -28.28 -10.61
N GLN A 315 -4.13 -27.29 -11.24
CA GLN A 315 -3.86 -27.25 -12.68
C GLN A 315 -2.39 -26.92 -12.92
N LYS A 316 -1.68 -27.80 -13.63
CA LYS A 316 -0.32 -27.54 -14.12
C LYS A 316 -0.40 -27.19 -15.60
N THR A 317 0.17 -26.05 -16.00
CA THR A 317 0.31 -25.66 -17.40
C THR A 317 1.65 -26.14 -17.95
N GLY A 318 1.65 -26.62 -19.19
CA GLY A 318 2.81 -27.29 -19.81
C GLY A 318 2.77 -28.82 -19.66
N CYS A 319 3.24 -29.54 -20.68
CA CYS A 319 3.34 -31.00 -20.61
C CYS A 319 4.32 -31.40 -19.49
N PRO A 320 4.06 -32.47 -18.73
CA PRO A 320 5.10 -33.08 -17.92
C PRO A 320 6.21 -33.57 -18.87
N ASP A 321 7.44 -33.16 -18.59
CA ASP A 321 8.64 -33.80 -19.16
C ASP A 321 8.77 -35.24 -18.66
#